data_AF-A0A3D1SMM2-F1
#
_entry.id   AF-A0A3D1SMM2-F1
#
_cell.length_a   1.000
_cell.length_b   1.000
_cell.length_c   1.000
_cell.angle_alpha   90.00
_cell.angle_beta   90.00
_cell.angle_gamma   90.00
#
_symmetry.space_group_name_H-M   'P 1'
#
loop_
_entity.id
_entity.type
_entity.pdbx_description
1 polymer ?
#
loop_
_entity_poly.entity_id
_entity_poly.type
_entity_poly.pdbx_seq_one_letter_code
_entity_poly.pdbx_strand_id
1 'polypeptide(L)'
;MAVLGMAIAYTNYMLHKKRGHAPVVTTGVEKSFPGEVLAVLSADNSDNEAILETAINNSDKKPVVFLYLGKLSSERKPELFKMIEPHLNDEQARKDLGRANYLAQEAKIECRFVYRHQKPDAAYRVWRELRPFDTIVTPEQAAELQQIKPDRTYDESTAKGTIVHLLKEPSA
;
A
#
# COMPACT_ATOMS: atom_id res chain seq x y z
N MET A 1 32.47 -26.34 20.50
CA MET A 1 31.34 -25.49 20.92
C MET A 1 31.18 -24.34 19.92
N ALA A 2 30.56 -24.56 18.76
CA ALA A 2 30.39 -23.52 17.72
C ALA A 2 29.06 -23.62 16.98
N VAL A 3 28.03 -24.20 17.62
CA VAL A 3 26.71 -24.40 17.00
C VAL A 3 25.65 -23.43 17.55
N LEU A 4 25.89 -22.83 18.72
CA LEU A 4 24.91 -21.89 19.33
C LEU A 4 24.90 -20.49 18.69
N GLY A 5 26.01 -20.01 18.11
CA GLY A 5 26.09 -18.65 17.55
C GLY A 5 25.25 -18.44 16.28
N MET A 6 25.16 -19.46 15.42
CA MET A 6 24.34 -19.40 14.19
C MET A 6 22.83 -19.49 14.46
N ALA A 7 22.42 -20.17 15.52
CA ALA A 7 21.00 -20.34 15.84
C ALA A 7 20.32 -19.03 16.27
N ILE A 8 21.05 -18.14 16.94
CA ILE A 8 20.55 -16.83 17.38
C ILE A 8 20.43 -15.86 16.18
N ALA A 9 21.39 -15.91 15.25
CA ALA A 9 21.33 -15.10 14.03
C ALA A 9 20.14 -15.52 13.12
N TYR A 10 19.87 -16.83 13.00
CA TYR A 10 18.79 -17.33 12.16
C TYR A 10 17.41 -17.01 12.74
N THR A 11 17.23 -17.15 14.05
CA THR A 11 15.98 -16.82 14.72
C THR A 11 15.68 -15.33 14.68
N ASN A 12 16.70 -14.47 14.85
CA ASN A 12 16.50 -13.03 14.73
C ASN A 12 16.22 -12.61 13.27
N TYR A 13 16.88 -13.21 12.28
CA TYR A 13 16.59 -12.98 10.85
C TYR A 13 15.15 -13.37 10.49
N MET A 14 14.65 -14.49 11.04
CA MET A 14 13.28 -14.93 10.83
C MET A 14 12.26 -14.04 11.55
N LEU A 15 12.58 -13.53 12.75
CA LEU A 15 11.76 -12.55 13.45
C LEU A 15 11.76 -11.17 12.74
N HIS A 16 12.89 -10.76 12.17
CA HIS A 16 12.99 -9.53 11.39
C HIS A 16 12.25 -9.63 10.05
N LYS A 17 12.23 -10.82 9.42
CA LYS A 17 11.39 -11.09 8.24
C LYS A 17 9.90 -11.05 8.58
N LYS A 18 9.50 -11.49 9.78
CA LYS A 18 8.12 -11.34 10.30
C LYS A 18 7.75 -9.89 10.66
N ARG A 19 8.71 -8.96 10.74
CA ARG A 19 8.50 -7.55 11.10
C ARG A 19 8.44 -6.57 9.91
N GLY A 20 8.35 -7.08 8.67
CA GLY A 20 8.04 -6.25 7.51
C GLY A 20 9.21 -5.41 6.99
N HIS A 21 10.47 -5.75 7.28
CA HIS A 21 11.63 -4.96 6.83
C HIS A 21 12.13 -5.31 5.41
N ALA A 22 11.27 -5.80 4.52
CA ALA A 22 11.63 -5.87 3.10
C ALA A 22 11.69 -4.44 2.53
N PRO A 23 12.79 -4.01 1.88
CA PRO A 23 12.88 -2.68 1.30
C PRO A 23 11.82 -2.57 0.20
N VAL A 24 10.77 -1.81 0.51
CA VAL A 24 9.70 -1.50 -0.43
C VAL A 24 10.25 -0.46 -1.39
N VAL A 25 10.64 -0.89 -2.58
CA VAL A 25 11.03 0.01 -3.66
C VAL A 25 9.76 0.75 -4.09
N THR A 26 9.69 2.04 -3.77
CA THR A 26 8.65 2.93 -4.29
C THR A 26 9.02 3.30 -5.71
N THR A 27 8.88 2.36 -6.64
CA THR A 27 9.01 2.69 -8.05
C THR A 27 7.91 3.68 -8.39
N GLY A 28 8.29 4.83 -8.98
CA GLY A 28 7.33 5.68 -9.66
C GLY A 28 6.51 4.81 -10.63
N VAL A 29 5.25 5.16 -10.87
CA VAL A 29 4.32 4.39 -11.70
C VAL A 29 4.92 4.24 -13.12
N GLU A 30 5.76 3.23 -13.33
CA GLU A 30 6.29 2.86 -14.63
C GLU A 30 5.13 2.29 -15.45
N LYS A 31 4.97 2.77 -16.69
CA LYS A 31 3.85 2.51 -17.61
C LYS A 31 3.48 1.05 -17.87
N SER A 32 4.26 0.07 -17.39
CA SER A 32 4.08 -1.35 -17.73
C SER A 32 3.44 -2.20 -16.63
N PHE A 33 3.06 -1.66 -15.47
CA PHE A 33 2.29 -2.44 -14.50
C PHE A 33 0.80 -2.34 -14.77
N PRO A 34 0.11 -3.47 -14.97
CA PRO A 34 -1.34 -3.48 -14.97
C PRO A 34 -1.80 -3.29 -13.52
N GLY A 35 -1.96 -2.04 -13.08
CA GLY A 35 -2.49 -1.72 -11.75
C GLY A 35 -3.98 -1.97 -11.69
N GLU A 36 -4.42 -3.22 -11.82
CA GLU A 36 -5.83 -3.60 -11.87
C GLU A 36 -6.56 -3.31 -10.56
N VAL A 37 -5.86 -3.45 -9.43
CA VAL A 37 -6.39 -3.10 -8.11
C VAL A 37 -5.53 -1.98 -7.50
N LEU A 38 -6.18 -0.92 -7.03
CA LEU A 38 -5.55 0.15 -6.24
C LEU A 38 -6.06 0.09 -4.81
N ALA A 39 -5.18 -0.25 -3.87
CA ALA A 39 -5.46 -0.27 -2.44
C ALA A 39 -4.88 0.99 -1.77
N VAL A 40 -5.73 1.82 -1.15
CA VAL A 40 -5.32 3.11 -0.58
C VAL A 40 -5.21 3.03 0.94
N LEU A 41 -3.98 3.01 1.43
CA LEU A 41 -3.63 3.08 2.84
C LEU A 41 -3.38 4.53 3.23
N SER A 42 -3.65 4.89 4.47
CA SER A 42 -3.32 6.23 4.99
C SER A 42 -2.75 6.18 6.39
N ALA A 43 -1.93 7.15 6.74
CA ALA A 43 -1.41 7.29 8.08
C ALA A 43 -2.54 7.40 9.12
N ASP A 44 -2.36 6.70 10.25
CA ASP A 44 -3.28 6.68 11.39
C ASP A 44 -4.70 6.16 11.10
N ASN A 45 -4.87 5.41 10.01
CA ASN A 45 -6.13 4.76 9.69
C ASN A 45 -6.15 3.32 10.21
N SER A 46 -7.10 3.02 11.10
CA SER A 46 -7.27 1.68 11.69
C SER A 46 -7.69 0.62 10.67
N ASP A 47 -8.33 1.04 9.59
CA ASP A 47 -8.90 0.14 8.58
C ASP A 47 -7.86 -0.26 7.51
N ASN A 48 -6.62 0.24 7.60
CA ASN A 48 -5.53 -0.16 6.69
C ASN A 48 -5.39 -1.69 6.61
N GLU A 49 -5.54 -2.38 7.74
CA GLU A 49 -5.44 -3.84 7.78
C GLU A 49 -6.59 -4.53 7.02
N ALA A 50 -7.80 -3.98 7.07
CA ALA A 50 -8.93 -4.49 6.29
C ALA A 50 -8.68 -4.31 4.78
N ILE A 51 -8.19 -3.13 4.38
CA ILE A 51 -7.82 -2.85 2.99
C ILE A 51 -6.74 -3.81 2.50
N LEU A 52 -5.71 -4.07 3.31
CA LEU A 52 -4.65 -5.02 2.98
C LEU A 52 -5.20 -6.42 2.75
N GLU A 53 -5.99 -6.94 3.68
CA GLU A 53 -6.51 -8.31 3.57
C GLU A 53 -7.45 -8.46 2.38
N THR A 54 -8.34 -7.50 2.14
CA THR A 54 -9.24 -7.57 0.98
C THR A 54 -8.47 -7.48 -0.33
N ALA A 55 -7.51 -6.57 -0.44
CA ALA A 55 -6.70 -6.44 -1.66
C ALA A 55 -5.89 -7.71 -1.96
N ILE A 56 -5.37 -8.38 -0.92
CA ILE A 56 -4.60 -9.63 -1.06
C ILE A 56 -5.51 -10.83 -1.31
N ASN A 57 -6.72 -10.88 -0.77
CA ASN A 57 -7.63 -12.00 -0.95
C ASN A 57 -8.52 -11.88 -2.20
N ASN A 58 -8.13 -11.04 -3.17
CA ASN A 58 -8.87 -10.89 -4.40
C ASN A 58 -8.89 -12.20 -5.22
N SER A 59 -10.06 -12.55 -5.76
CA SER A 59 -10.34 -13.90 -6.28
C SER A 59 -9.48 -14.32 -7.48
N ASP A 60 -9.07 -13.35 -8.31
CA ASP A 60 -8.34 -13.61 -9.57
C ASP A 60 -6.83 -13.38 -9.44
N LYS A 61 -6.31 -13.09 -8.23
CA LYS A 61 -4.90 -12.71 -7.99
C LYS A 61 -4.45 -11.54 -8.87
N LYS A 62 -5.35 -10.60 -9.10
CA LYS A 62 -5.11 -9.39 -9.88
C LYS A 62 -3.92 -8.62 -9.28
N PRO A 63 -3.05 -8.03 -10.12
CA PRO A 63 -1.93 -7.26 -9.62
C PRO A 63 -2.40 -6.02 -8.84
N VAL A 64 -1.78 -5.79 -7.68
CA VAL A 64 -2.22 -4.78 -6.72
C VAL A 64 -1.20 -3.66 -6.61
N VAL A 65 -1.64 -2.41 -6.72
CA VAL A 65 -0.86 -1.24 -6.33
C VAL A 65 -1.32 -0.78 -4.95
N PHE A 66 -0.42 -0.83 -3.97
CA PHE A 66 -0.63 -0.27 -2.65
C PHE A 66 -0.14 1.18 -2.62
N LEU A 67 -1.07 2.13 -2.52
CA LEU A 67 -0.78 3.53 -2.31
C LEU A 67 -0.83 3.84 -0.82
N TYR A 68 0.25 4.36 -0.24
CA TYR A 68 0.26 4.87 1.12
C TYR A 68 0.27 6.40 1.13
N LEU A 69 -0.71 7.00 1.81
CA LEU A 69 -0.84 8.44 2.04
C LEU A 69 -0.28 8.80 3.42
N GLY A 70 0.99 9.23 3.46
CA GLY A 70 1.67 9.62 4.70
C GLY A 70 1.40 11.06 5.10
N LYS A 71 1.48 11.37 6.40
CA LYS A 71 1.30 12.74 6.90
C LYS A 71 2.38 13.69 6.37
N LEU A 72 1.99 14.94 6.14
CA LEU A 72 2.96 16.05 6.01
C LEU A 72 3.55 16.32 7.39
N SER A 73 4.79 15.87 7.63
CA SER A 73 5.50 16.24 8.84
C SER A 73 5.97 17.70 8.69
N SER A 74 5.43 18.61 9.51
CA SER A 74 5.73 20.05 9.49
C SER A 74 7.13 20.40 10.04
N GLU A 75 7.95 19.41 10.43
CA GLU A 75 9.18 19.62 11.20
C GLU A 75 10.48 19.26 10.46
N ARG A 76 10.66 19.64 9.19
CA ARG A 76 11.99 19.47 8.57
C ARG A 76 12.58 20.73 7.95
N LYS A 77 13.69 21.17 8.58
CA LYS A 77 14.73 22.00 7.97
C LYS A 77 15.23 21.34 6.68
N PRO A 78 15.48 22.11 5.61
CA PRO A 78 16.03 21.59 4.37
C PRO A 78 17.48 21.12 4.60
N GLU A 79 17.71 19.81 4.59
CA GLU A 79 19.06 19.25 4.49
C GLU A 79 19.50 19.30 3.02
N LEU A 80 20.37 20.26 2.71
CA LEU A 80 21.09 20.30 1.44
C LEU A 80 22.05 19.10 1.35
N PHE A 81 22.03 18.41 0.21
CA PHE A 81 22.96 17.35 -0.21
C PHE A 81 22.81 15.96 0.43
N LYS A 82 21.82 15.17 -0.04
CA LYS A 82 21.96 13.71 -0.17
C LYS A 82 21.27 13.20 -1.43
N MET A 83 22.07 12.79 -2.40
CA MET A 83 21.68 11.94 -3.52
C MET A 83 21.79 10.48 -3.03
N ILE A 84 20.79 10.05 -2.27
CA ILE A 84 20.57 8.67 -1.80
C ILE A 84 19.06 8.44 -1.92
N GLU A 85 18.64 7.27 -2.37
CA GLU A 85 17.25 6.89 -2.61
C GLU A 85 16.31 7.37 -1.47
N PRO A 86 15.20 8.07 -1.79
CA PRO A 86 14.42 8.88 -0.84
C PRO A 86 13.56 8.03 0.11
N HIS A 87 14.17 7.65 1.23
CA HIS A 87 13.64 7.82 2.59
C HIS A 87 12.13 7.75 2.81
N LEU A 88 11.69 6.62 3.39
CA LEU A 88 10.47 6.56 4.17
C LEU A 88 10.84 6.66 5.67
N ASN A 89 11.08 7.89 6.12
CA ASN A 89 11.22 8.24 7.54
C ASN A 89 9.88 8.14 8.32
N ASP A 90 8.84 7.62 7.67
CA ASP A 90 7.53 7.34 8.21
C ASP A 90 7.50 5.85 8.62
N GLU A 91 7.72 5.61 9.90
CA GLU A 91 7.82 4.27 10.48
C GLU A 91 6.53 3.46 10.30
N GLN A 92 5.38 4.12 10.27
CA GLN A 92 4.10 3.45 10.10
C GLN A 92 3.94 2.97 8.66
N ALA A 93 4.23 3.84 7.70
CA ALA A 93 4.23 3.47 6.29
C ALA A 93 5.20 2.32 5.98
N ARG A 94 6.38 2.31 6.60
CA ARG A 94 7.33 1.18 6.46
C ARG A 94 6.73 -0.13 6.98
N LYS A 95 6.02 -0.10 8.10
CA LYS A 95 5.37 -1.28 8.68
C LYS A 95 4.22 -1.77 7.78
N ASP A 96 3.34 -0.86 7.36
CA ASP A 96 2.14 -1.21 6.59
C ASP A 96 2.51 -1.72 5.19
N LEU A 97 3.40 -1.03 4.48
CA LEU A 97 3.87 -1.48 3.16
C LEU A 97 4.75 -2.74 3.27
N GLY A 98 5.55 -2.84 4.33
CA GLY A 98 6.34 -4.03 4.62
C GLY A 98 5.47 -5.27 4.84
N ARG A 99 4.37 -5.11 5.58
CA ARG A 99 3.35 -6.14 5.80
C ARG A 99 2.63 -6.48 4.49
N ALA A 100 2.23 -5.49 3.71
CA ALA A 100 1.61 -5.68 2.40
C ALA A 100 2.49 -6.54 1.48
N ASN A 101 3.79 -6.23 1.41
CA ASN A 101 4.74 -7.02 0.63
C ASN A 101 4.88 -8.46 1.14
N TYR A 102 4.93 -8.66 2.45
CA TYR A 102 4.97 -10.01 3.02
C TYR A 102 3.74 -10.83 2.63
N LEU A 103 2.54 -10.28 2.80
CA LEU A 103 1.27 -10.94 2.46
C LEU A 103 1.13 -11.20 0.97
N ALA A 104 1.53 -10.25 0.11
CA ALA A 104 1.51 -10.43 -1.33
C ALA A 104 2.45 -11.54 -1.79
N GLN A 105 3.64 -11.65 -1.18
CA GLN A 105 4.57 -12.75 -1.47
C GLN A 105 4.00 -14.11 -1.05
N GLU A 106 3.36 -14.21 0.11
CA GLU A 106 2.71 -15.45 0.55
C GLU A 106 1.55 -15.85 -0.37
N ALA A 107 0.71 -14.89 -0.78
CA ALA A 107 -0.41 -15.11 -1.68
C ALA A 107 -0.01 -15.33 -3.16
N LYS A 108 1.25 -15.03 -3.50
CA LYS A 108 1.80 -15.01 -4.86
C LYS A 108 1.04 -14.03 -5.77
N ILE A 109 0.84 -12.82 -5.27
CA ILE A 109 0.23 -11.71 -6.00
C ILE A 109 1.32 -10.72 -6.39
N GLU A 110 1.31 -10.30 -7.65
CA GLU A 110 2.17 -9.22 -8.10
C GLU A 110 1.72 -7.91 -7.46
N CYS A 111 2.64 -7.18 -6.85
CA CYS A 111 2.31 -5.91 -6.24
C CYS A 111 3.36 -4.83 -6.47
N ARG A 112 2.90 -3.59 -6.41
CA ARG A 112 3.75 -2.39 -6.40
C ARG A 112 3.33 -1.46 -5.28
N PHE A 113 4.26 -0.58 -4.90
CA PHE A 113 4.08 0.30 -3.77
C PHE A 113 4.33 1.73 -4.18
N VAL A 114 3.40 2.61 -3.85
CA VAL A 114 3.48 4.04 -4.13
C VAL A 114 3.34 4.78 -2.81
N TYR A 115 4.25 5.70 -2.52
CA TYR A 115 4.12 6.60 -1.38
C TYR A 115 3.80 8.01 -1.87
N ARG A 116 2.82 8.66 -1.23
CA ARG A 116 2.49 10.07 -1.43
C ARG A 116 2.21 10.71 -0.08
N HIS A 117 2.40 12.01 0.00
CA HIS A 117 1.88 12.76 1.14
C HIS A 117 0.37 12.92 1.02
N GLN A 118 -0.33 12.82 2.14
CA GLN A 118 -1.77 13.05 2.25
C GLN A 118 -2.08 14.49 1.84
N LYS A 119 -2.71 14.63 0.68
CA LYS A 119 -3.22 15.88 0.11
C LYS A 119 -4.56 15.55 -0.57
N PRO A 120 -5.49 16.51 -0.67
CA PRO A 120 -6.85 16.27 -1.19
C PRO A 120 -6.96 15.57 -2.56
N ASP A 121 -5.92 15.62 -3.41
CA ASP A 121 -5.92 14.96 -4.73
C ASP A 121 -4.85 13.87 -4.89
N ALA A 122 -4.13 13.51 -3.82
CA ALA A 122 -2.98 12.61 -3.94
C ALA A 122 -3.39 11.23 -4.47
N ALA A 123 -4.46 10.66 -3.91
CA ALA A 123 -5.02 9.39 -4.36
C ALA A 123 -5.64 9.49 -5.75
N TYR A 124 -6.40 10.54 -6.03
CA TYR A 124 -7.02 10.73 -7.35
C TYR A 124 -5.99 10.84 -8.49
N ARG A 125 -4.85 11.50 -8.26
CA ARG A 125 -3.78 11.60 -9.27
C ARG A 125 -3.20 10.23 -9.62
N VAL A 126 -2.93 9.40 -8.61
CA VAL A 126 -2.43 8.03 -8.80
C VAL A 126 -3.49 7.17 -9.49
N TRP A 127 -4.75 7.27 -9.06
CA TRP A 127 -5.86 6.58 -9.71
C TRP A 127 -5.98 6.95 -11.19
N ARG A 128 -5.86 8.23 -11.55
CA ARG A 128 -5.95 8.70 -12.95
C ARG A 128 -4.81 8.19 -13.83
N GLU A 129 -3.63 8.01 -13.25
CA GLU A 129 -2.44 7.47 -13.93
C GLU A 129 -2.55 5.96 -14.13
N LEU A 130 -3.01 5.22 -13.11
CA LEU A 130 -3.12 3.76 -13.13
C LEU A 130 -4.37 3.27 -13.87
N ARG A 131 -5.47 4.01 -13.77
CA ARG A 131 -6.82 3.61 -14.21
C ARG A 131 -7.17 2.18 -13.78
N PRO A 132 -7.17 1.90 -12.45
CA PRO A 132 -7.45 0.58 -11.94
C PRO A 132 -8.90 0.15 -12.23
N PHE A 133 -9.10 -1.16 -12.33
CA PHE A 133 -10.44 -1.78 -12.42
C PHE A 133 -11.15 -1.72 -11.07
N ASP A 134 -10.42 -1.95 -9.97
CA ASP A 134 -10.95 -1.88 -8.62
C ASP A 134 -10.12 -0.92 -7.77
N THR A 135 -10.78 -0.07 -7.01
CA THR A 135 -10.14 0.81 -6.02
C THR A 135 -10.73 0.53 -4.65
N ILE A 136 -9.90 0.03 -3.75
CA ILE A 136 -10.25 -0.36 -2.39
C ILE A 136 -9.82 0.75 -1.44
N VAL A 137 -10.80 1.35 -0.77
CA VAL A 137 -10.66 2.55 0.07
C VAL A 137 -11.53 2.42 1.32
N THR A 138 -11.32 3.26 2.33
CA THR A 138 -12.32 3.43 3.41
C THR A 138 -13.50 4.31 2.96
N PRO A 139 -14.63 4.30 3.69
CA PRO A 139 -15.74 5.23 3.42
C PRO A 139 -15.33 6.71 3.43
N GLU A 140 -14.43 7.10 4.33
CA GLU A 140 -13.89 8.46 4.39
C GLU A 140 -13.09 8.82 3.14
N GLN A 141 -12.20 7.92 2.71
CA GLN A 141 -11.40 8.11 1.50
C GLN A 141 -12.28 8.09 0.24
N ALA A 142 -13.34 7.27 0.20
CA ALA A 142 -14.31 7.27 -0.89
C ALA A 142 -15.02 8.63 -1.01
N ALA A 143 -15.34 9.27 0.12
CA ALA A 143 -15.90 10.61 0.14
C ALA A 143 -14.91 11.69 -0.36
N GLU A 144 -13.61 11.52 -0.16
CA GLU A 144 -12.58 12.40 -0.75
C GLU A 144 -12.41 12.17 -2.26
N LEU A 145 -12.72 10.95 -2.73
CA LEU A 145 -12.57 10.52 -4.12
C LEU A 145 -13.84 10.64 -4.96
N GLN A 146 -14.78 11.51 -4.60
CA GLN A 146 -16.01 11.77 -5.38
C GLN A 146 -15.77 12.18 -6.85
N GLN A 147 -14.55 12.62 -7.19
CA GLN A 147 -14.13 12.91 -8.56
C GLN A 147 -14.07 11.65 -9.43
N ILE A 148 -13.83 10.49 -8.81
CA ILE A 148 -13.97 9.18 -9.45
C ILE A 148 -15.46 8.94 -9.64
N LYS A 149 -15.87 8.71 -10.88
CA LYS A 149 -17.24 8.32 -11.23
C LYS A 149 -17.28 6.81 -11.43
N PRO A 150 -17.30 5.96 -10.40
CA PRO A 150 -17.28 4.51 -10.58
C PRO A 150 -18.50 4.03 -11.35
N ASP A 151 -18.36 2.90 -12.05
CA ASP A 151 -19.49 2.26 -12.73
C ASP A 151 -20.30 1.43 -11.72
N ARG A 152 -19.65 0.93 -10.66
CA ARG A 152 -20.29 0.27 -9.52
C ARG A 152 -19.55 0.61 -8.22
N THR A 153 -20.32 0.74 -7.15
CA THR A 153 -19.82 0.89 -5.78
C THR A 153 -20.49 -0.13 -4.89
N TYR A 154 -19.73 -0.77 -4.00
CA TYR A 154 -20.29 -1.57 -2.92
C TYR A 154 -19.43 -1.46 -1.66
N ASP A 155 -20.09 -1.62 -0.52
CA ASP A 155 -19.47 -1.62 0.79
C ASP A 155 -19.25 -3.07 1.23
N GLU A 156 -18.08 -3.35 1.79
CA GLU A 156 -17.76 -4.63 2.41
C GLU A 156 -17.41 -4.41 3.89
N SER A 157 -18.19 -5.02 4.77
CA SER A 157 -17.90 -5.05 6.20
C SER A 157 -17.01 -6.24 6.52
N THR A 158 -15.79 -5.97 6.95
CA THR A 158 -14.84 -6.99 7.42
C THR A 158 -14.81 -7.03 8.95
N ALA A 159 -14.24 -8.08 9.53
CA ALA A 159 -14.01 -8.14 10.99
C ALA A 159 -13.08 -7.03 11.51
N LYS A 160 -12.35 -6.34 10.62
CA LYS A 160 -11.30 -5.37 10.96
C LYS A 160 -11.65 -3.93 10.58
N GLY A 161 -12.78 -3.70 9.92
CA GLY A 161 -13.18 -2.38 9.44
C GLY A 161 -14.15 -2.45 8.28
N THR A 162 -14.65 -1.30 7.86
CA THR A 162 -15.51 -1.17 6.68
C THR A 162 -14.69 -0.64 5.52
N ILE A 163 -14.83 -1.25 4.35
CA ILE A 163 -14.16 -0.81 3.13
C ILE A 163 -15.18 -0.61 2.01
N VAL A 164 -14.79 0.17 1.02
CA VAL A 164 -15.60 0.51 -0.15
C VAL A 164 -14.80 0.16 -1.39
N HIS A 165 -15.46 -0.52 -2.33
CA HIS A 165 -14.93 -0.81 -3.65
C HIS A 165 -15.50 0.19 -4.66
N LEU A 166 -14.61 0.83 -5.42
CA LEU A 166 -14.97 1.72 -6.53
C LEU A 166 -14.55 1.03 -7.84
N LEU A 167 -15.50 0.35 -8.48
CA LEU A 167 -15.24 -0.43 -9.69
C LEU A 167 -15.35 0.42 -10.95
N LYS A 168 -14.42 0.19 -11.87
CA LYS A 168 -14.40 0.71 -13.23
C LYS A 168 -14.34 -0.41 -14.24
N GLU A 169 -15.26 -0.42 -15.20
CA GLU A 169 -15.20 -1.34 -16.32
C GLU A 169 -13.96 -1.05 -17.16
N PRO A 170 -13.27 -2.09 -17.67
CA PRO A 170 -12.15 -1.90 -18.57
C PRO A 170 -12.68 -1.20 -19.82
N SER A 171 -12.19 0.01 -20.09
CA SER A 171 -12.49 0.70 -21.34
C SER A 171 -11.98 -0.15 -22.50
N ALA A 172 -12.91 -0.68 -23.29
CA ALA A 172 -12.67 -1.49 -24.49
C ALA A 172 -11.82 -0.77 -25.54
#